data_AF-A0A8H3XJM6-F1
#
_entry.id   AF-A0A8H3XJM6-F1
#
_cell.length_a   1.000
_cell.length_b   1.000
_cell.length_c   1.000
_cell.angle_alpha   90.00
_cell.angle_beta   90.00
_cell.angle_gamma   90.00
#
_symmetry.space_group_name_H-M   'P 1'
#
loop_
_entity.id
_entity.type
_entity.pdbx_description
1 polymer ?
#
loop_
_entity_poly.entity_id
_entity_poly.type
_entity_poly.pdbx_seq_one_letter_code
_entity_poly.pdbx_strand_id
1 'polypeptide(L)'
;MRRPTNFDTTQPFGGRLKDYTDEWLENFGYQLATKIVQWGYKPIWNSYPPLSTPPISPQHYISDFDAMEQEISRLLDEGIIRRAWTFITVLQPIIELIRSSGIRIVAYYDDLLIFSRTRREASRRRDFVIDLLESHGFIINERKSQLTPRRSIEYLGYVINSVQMMIAAPEEKIEKLRDECINIYNQHFIQLRSLTSLISKLYNIVKDPECTRELRRDERSHQRRNQNSRIQLSQRARQELEDWIDNIEEWNGYFIITT
;
A
#
# COMPACT_ATOMS: atom_id res chain seq x y z
N MET A 1 -12.92 23.31 -23.22
CA MET A 1 -11.80 22.58 -22.58
C MET A 1 -10.86 23.58 -21.93
N ARG A 2 -10.89 23.71 -20.58
CA ARG A 2 -9.95 24.56 -19.83
C ARG A 2 -8.60 23.83 -19.73
N ARG A 3 -7.50 24.54 -19.98
CA ARG A 3 -6.13 24.02 -19.88
C ARG A 3 -5.81 23.66 -18.41
N PRO A 4 -5.03 22.60 -18.12
CA PRO A 4 -4.55 22.36 -16.77
C PRO A 4 -3.48 23.39 -16.41
N THR A 5 -3.62 23.90 -15.19
CA THR A 5 -2.68 24.76 -14.47
C THR A 5 -1.29 24.13 -14.36
N ASN A 6 -0.26 24.96 -14.52
CA ASN A 6 1.16 24.59 -14.41
C ASN A 6 1.44 23.72 -13.18
N PHE A 7 2.08 22.57 -13.41
CA PHE A 7 2.53 21.67 -12.35
C PHE A 7 3.81 22.18 -11.72
N ASP A 8 3.77 22.46 -10.41
CA ASP A 8 4.98 22.62 -9.60
C ASP A 8 5.58 21.23 -9.32
N THR A 9 6.78 21.02 -9.84
CA THR A 9 7.50 19.74 -9.89
C THR A 9 8.36 19.47 -8.64
N THR A 10 8.22 20.29 -7.58
CA THR A 10 9.14 20.28 -6.44
C THR A 10 8.69 19.46 -5.21
N GLN A 11 7.58 18.72 -5.28
CA GLN A 11 7.13 17.86 -4.17
C GLN A 11 6.97 16.38 -4.59
N PRO A 12 7.33 15.42 -3.71
CA PRO A 12 7.33 14.00 -4.03
C PRO A 12 5.91 13.45 -4.29
N PHE A 13 5.82 12.48 -5.20
CA PHE A 13 4.59 12.00 -5.84
C PHE A 13 3.62 11.20 -4.94
N GLY A 14 4.01 10.84 -3.71
CA GLY A 14 3.19 10.03 -2.82
C GLY A 14 2.15 10.85 -2.05
N GLY A 15 0.86 10.57 -2.26
CA GLY A 15 -0.23 11.06 -1.39
C GLY A 15 -1.25 12.02 -2.01
N ARG A 16 -1.03 12.52 -3.23
CA ARG A 16 -1.90 13.54 -3.87
C ARG A 16 -3.27 13.03 -4.34
N LEU A 17 -3.47 11.71 -4.46
CA LEU A 17 -4.73 11.17 -4.98
C LEU A 17 -5.94 11.55 -4.12
N LYS A 18 -5.74 11.65 -2.80
CA LYS A 18 -6.80 12.05 -1.86
C LYS A 18 -7.26 13.50 -2.09
N ASP A 19 -6.39 14.36 -2.61
CA ASP A 19 -6.70 15.77 -2.89
C ASP A 19 -7.72 15.94 -4.02
N TYR A 20 -7.96 14.88 -4.81
CA TYR A 20 -8.93 14.86 -5.91
C TYR A 20 -10.19 14.04 -5.59
N THR A 21 -10.38 13.58 -4.34
CA THR A 21 -11.49 12.69 -3.94
C THR A 21 -12.85 13.14 -4.47
N ASP A 22 -13.14 14.44 -4.43
CA ASP A 22 -14.42 15.00 -4.87
C ASP A 22 -14.61 14.87 -6.40
N GLU A 23 -13.56 15.13 -7.18
CA GLU A 23 -13.55 14.96 -8.64
C GLU A 23 -13.72 13.47 -9.02
N TRP A 24 -13.15 12.57 -8.21
CA TRP A 24 -13.31 11.13 -8.41
C TRP A 24 -14.74 10.65 -8.08
N LEU A 25 -15.37 11.19 -7.02
CA LEU A 25 -16.75 10.86 -6.66
C LEU A 25 -17.75 11.39 -7.69
N GLU A 26 -17.52 12.60 -8.21
CA GLU A 26 -18.39 13.24 -9.20
C GLU A 26 -18.36 12.49 -10.53
N ASN A 27 -17.19 12.06 -10.99
CA ASN A 27 -17.05 11.40 -12.28
C ASN A 27 -17.36 9.89 -12.24
N PHE A 28 -17.17 9.21 -11.10
CA PHE A 28 -17.16 7.74 -11.06
C PHE A 28 -18.05 7.11 -9.96
N GLY A 29 -18.69 7.91 -9.10
CA GLY A 29 -19.61 7.43 -8.07
C GLY A 29 -18.93 6.65 -6.92
N TYR A 30 -19.73 6.00 -6.07
CA TYR A 30 -19.26 5.37 -4.82
C TYR A 30 -18.83 3.91 -5.00
N GLN A 31 -17.70 3.68 -5.69
CA GLN A 31 -17.16 2.35 -6.03
C GLN A 31 -15.84 2.04 -5.30
N LEU A 32 -15.27 0.85 -5.52
CA LEU A 32 -14.04 0.39 -4.84
C LEU A 32 -12.87 1.37 -5.02
N ALA A 33 -12.68 1.91 -6.23
CA ALA A 33 -11.62 2.87 -6.51
C ALA A 33 -11.79 4.19 -5.74
N THR A 34 -13.00 4.75 -5.66
CA THR A 34 -13.26 5.98 -4.88
C THR A 34 -13.15 5.71 -3.38
N LYS A 35 -13.52 4.52 -2.90
CA LYS A 35 -13.23 4.09 -1.52
C LYS A 35 -11.73 4.00 -1.24
N ILE A 36 -10.92 3.50 -2.19
CA ILE A 36 -9.46 3.41 -2.04
C ILE A 36 -8.81 4.79 -2.06
N VAL A 37 -9.23 5.68 -2.95
CA VAL A 37 -8.76 7.07 -3.02
C VAL A 37 -9.13 7.85 -1.76
N GLN A 38 -10.34 7.65 -1.25
CA GLN A 38 -10.89 8.36 -0.11
C GLN A 38 -10.36 7.84 1.24
N TRP A 39 -10.19 6.51 1.36
CA TRP A 39 -9.91 5.83 2.64
C TRP A 39 -8.62 5.00 2.67
N GLY A 40 -7.87 4.92 1.56
CA GLY A 40 -6.75 4.01 1.40
C GLY A 40 -7.17 2.57 1.11
N TYR A 41 -6.29 1.79 0.48
CA TYR A 41 -6.55 0.36 0.24
C TYR A 41 -6.28 -0.46 1.50
N LYS A 42 -7.30 -1.20 1.95
CA LYS A 42 -7.15 -2.27 2.95
C LYS A 42 -7.20 -3.61 2.20
N PRO A 43 -6.09 -4.34 2.08
CA PRO A 43 -6.10 -5.62 1.39
C PRO A 43 -7.08 -6.58 2.08
N ILE A 44 -8.02 -7.11 1.32
CA ILE A 44 -8.87 -8.21 1.74
C ILE A 44 -8.14 -9.49 1.30
N TRP A 45 -7.53 -10.17 2.27
CA TRP A 45 -6.88 -11.45 2.03
C TRP A 45 -7.96 -12.52 1.85
N ASN A 46 -8.33 -12.84 0.62
CA ASN A 46 -9.28 -13.94 0.33
C ASN A 46 -8.68 -15.34 0.60
N SER A 47 -7.41 -15.43 0.98
CA SER A 47 -6.82 -16.64 1.56
C SER A 47 -5.61 -16.26 2.42
N TYR A 48 -5.64 -16.65 3.70
CA TYR A 48 -4.46 -16.63 4.55
C TYR A 48 -3.44 -17.66 4.03
N PRO A 49 -2.13 -17.39 4.03
CA PRO A 49 -1.14 -18.45 3.97
C PRO A 49 -1.09 -19.14 5.35
N PRO A 50 -0.88 -20.47 5.46
CA PRO A 50 -0.64 -21.46 4.42
C PRO A 50 -1.89 -22.35 4.21
N LEU A 51 -2.06 -22.89 3.00
CA LEU A 51 -2.91 -24.07 2.84
C LEU A 51 -2.02 -25.24 2.42
N SER A 52 -2.12 -26.30 3.21
CA SER A 52 -1.62 -27.66 2.96
C SER A 52 -2.36 -28.34 1.80
N THR A 53 -3.28 -27.65 1.13
CA THR A 53 -3.96 -28.15 -0.07
C THR A 53 -3.21 -27.74 -1.34
N PRO A 54 -3.06 -28.66 -2.31
CA PRO A 54 -2.51 -28.32 -3.61
C PRO A 54 -3.38 -27.25 -4.30
N PRO A 55 -2.80 -26.43 -5.19
CA PRO A 55 -3.55 -25.42 -5.92
C PRO A 55 -4.75 -26.07 -6.62
N ILE A 56 -5.90 -25.40 -6.53
CA ILE A 56 -7.11 -25.77 -7.25
C ILE A 56 -6.74 -25.89 -8.74
N SER A 57 -6.90 -27.08 -9.33
CA SER A 57 -6.75 -27.27 -10.77
C SER A 57 -7.69 -26.31 -11.50
N PRO A 58 -7.26 -25.70 -12.63
CA PRO A 58 -8.11 -24.80 -13.39
C PRO A 58 -9.33 -25.58 -13.89
N GLN A 59 -10.49 -25.36 -13.27
CA GLN A 59 -11.76 -25.79 -13.85
C GLN A 59 -12.26 -24.64 -14.71
N HIS A 60 -12.18 -24.83 -16.04
CA HIS A 60 -12.85 -24.06 -17.09
C HIS A 60 -12.62 -22.53 -17.15
N TYR A 61 -11.46 -22.10 -17.65
CA TYR A 61 -11.27 -20.71 -18.15
C TYR A 61 -10.54 -20.62 -19.50
N ILE A 62 -10.33 -21.73 -20.20
CA ILE A 62 -9.60 -21.73 -21.48
C ILE A 62 -10.38 -20.97 -22.57
N SER A 63 -11.72 -20.96 -22.53
CA SER A 63 -12.56 -20.23 -23.50
C SER A 63 -12.58 -18.71 -23.30
N ASP A 64 -12.30 -18.24 -22.08
CA ASP A 64 -12.34 -16.80 -21.75
C ASP A 64 -10.99 -16.13 -22.01
N PHE A 65 -9.94 -16.92 -22.22
CA PHE A 65 -8.59 -16.43 -22.41
C PHE A 65 -8.43 -15.65 -23.72
N ASP A 66 -8.87 -16.24 -24.83
CA ASP A 66 -8.81 -15.61 -26.15
C ASP A 66 -9.71 -14.36 -26.23
N ALA A 67 -10.86 -14.37 -25.54
CA ALA A 67 -11.77 -13.23 -25.49
C ALA A 67 -11.19 -12.08 -24.67
N MET A 68 -10.49 -12.39 -23.58
CA MET A 68 -9.83 -11.42 -22.73
C MET A 68 -8.61 -10.78 -23.41
N GLU A 69 -7.78 -11.58 -24.08
CA GLU A 69 -6.66 -11.12 -24.92
C GLU A 69 -7.14 -10.15 -26.02
N GLN A 70 -8.25 -10.49 -26.71
CA GLN A 70 -8.83 -9.63 -27.75
C GLN A 70 -9.28 -8.26 -27.20
N GLU A 71 -9.92 -8.24 -26.02
CA GLU A 71 -10.39 -6.99 -25.40
C GLU A 71 -9.23 -6.14 -24.90
N ILE A 72 -8.18 -6.75 -24.33
CA ILE A 72 -6.94 -6.05 -23.97
C ILE A 72 -6.32 -5.39 -25.22
N SER A 73 -6.15 -6.17 -26.31
CA SER A 73 -5.57 -5.67 -27.56
C SER A 73 -6.34 -4.47 -28.12
N ARG A 74 -7.68 -4.53 -28.10
CA ARG A 74 -8.56 -3.44 -28.55
C ARG A 74 -8.34 -2.15 -27.75
N LEU A 75 -8.25 -2.23 -26.42
CA LEU A 75 -8.07 -1.07 -25.54
C LEU A 75 -6.70 -0.40 -25.71
N LEU A 76 -5.67 -1.19 -26.05
CA LEU A 76 -4.33 -0.70 -26.37
C LEU A 76 -4.32 0.05 -27.71
N ASP A 77 -4.91 -0.55 -28.75
CA ASP A 77 -4.99 0.02 -30.11
C ASP A 77 -5.74 1.36 -30.14
N GLU A 78 -6.78 1.51 -29.32
CA GLU A 78 -7.57 2.74 -29.20
C GLU A 78 -6.82 3.87 -28.44
N GLY A 79 -5.59 3.64 -27.95
CA GLY A 79 -4.75 4.67 -27.34
C GLY A 79 -5.27 5.19 -26.00
N ILE A 80 -6.15 4.43 -25.33
CA ILE A 80 -6.87 4.85 -24.12
C ILE A 80 -5.96 4.80 -22.86
N ILE A 81 -4.71 4.34 -22.98
CA ILE A 81 -3.67 4.23 -21.93
C ILE A 81 -3.16 5.62 -21.43
N ARG A 82 -4.02 6.63 -21.39
CA ARG A 82 -3.71 7.98 -20.89
C ARG A 82 -4.39 8.31 -19.56
N ARG A 83 -5.17 7.39 -18.97
CA ARG A 83 -5.88 7.58 -17.68
C ARG A 83 -5.61 6.42 -16.73
N ALA A 84 -5.39 6.72 -15.44
CA ALA A 84 -5.08 5.72 -14.41
C ALA A 84 -6.15 4.62 -14.30
N TRP A 85 -7.43 4.95 -14.56
CA TRP A 85 -8.51 3.95 -14.57
C TRP A 85 -8.38 2.98 -15.75
N THR A 86 -8.07 3.47 -16.95
CA THR A 86 -7.83 2.60 -18.11
C THR A 86 -6.62 1.69 -17.90
N PHE A 87 -5.55 2.18 -17.29
CA PHE A 87 -4.39 1.34 -16.96
C PHE A 87 -4.79 0.17 -16.05
N ILE A 88 -5.58 0.42 -15.00
CA ILE A 88 -6.07 -0.63 -14.10
C ILE A 88 -7.01 -1.58 -14.83
N THR A 89 -7.93 -1.06 -15.65
CA THR A 89 -8.89 -1.86 -16.43
C THR A 89 -8.18 -2.79 -17.42
N VAL A 90 -7.09 -2.35 -18.05
CA VAL A 90 -6.28 -3.18 -18.98
C VAL A 90 -5.38 -4.14 -18.21
N LEU A 91 -4.83 -3.73 -17.07
CA LEU A 91 -3.95 -4.58 -16.26
C LEU A 91 -4.73 -5.71 -15.56
N GLN A 92 -5.94 -5.45 -15.08
CA GLN A 92 -6.75 -6.42 -14.35
C GLN A 92 -6.91 -7.78 -15.07
N PRO A 93 -7.34 -7.85 -16.34
CA PRO A 93 -7.46 -9.11 -17.05
C PRO A 93 -6.10 -9.85 -17.20
N ILE A 94 -5.01 -9.11 -17.41
CA ILE A 94 -3.64 -9.69 -17.42
C ILE A 94 -3.28 -10.28 -16.05
N ILE A 95 -3.65 -9.60 -14.96
CA ILE A 95 -3.46 -10.12 -13.60
C ILE A 95 -4.29 -11.38 -13.37
N GLU A 96 -5.51 -11.45 -13.91
CA GLU A 96 -6.37 -12.64 -13.85
C GLU A 96 -5.76 -13.81 -14.62
N LEU A 97 -5.19 -13.58 -15.80
CA LEU A 97 -4.39 -14.57 -16.54
C LEU A 97 -3.18 -15.08 -15.73
N ILE A 98 -2.42 -14.17 -15.13
CA ILE A 98 -1.25 -14.54 -14.32
C ILE A 98 -1.70 -15.45 -13.16
N ARG A 99 -2.83 -15.11 -12.51
CA ARG A 99 -3.42 -15.91 -11.44
C ARG A 99 -3.91 -17.28 -11.93
N SER A 100 -4.58 -17.34 -13.08
CA SER A 100 -5.06 -18.61 -13.66
C SER A 100 -3.91 -19.55 -14.04
N SER A 101 -2.73 -18.99 -14.33
CA SER A 101 -1.47 -19.73 -14.54
C SER A 101 -0.82 -20.25 -13.24
N GLY A 102 -1.49 -20.12 -12.09
CA GLY A 102 -1.02 -20.60 -10.79
C GLY A 102 0.07 -19.72 -10.16
N ILE A 103 0.23 -18.48 -10.63
CA ILE A 103 1.18 -17.51 -10.07
C ILE A 103 0.47 -16.69 -8.99
N ARG A 104 1.07 -16.65 -7.79
CA ARG A 104 0.61 -15.78 -6.71
C ARG A 104 1.14 -14.37 -6.93
N ILE A 105 0.24 -13.46 -7.24
CA ILE A 105 0.54 -12.05 -7.50
C ILE A 105 -0.37 -11.11 -6.71
N VAL A 106 0.24 -10.10 -6.09
CA VAL A 106 -0.42 -8.93 -5.53
C VAL A 106 -0.18 -7.78 -6.50
N ALA A 107 -1.25 -7.06 -6.85
CA ALA A 107 -1.19 -5.93 -7.75
C ALA A 107 -1.81 -4.72 -7.06
N TYR A 108 -1.10 -3.60 -7.06
CA TYR A 108 -1.57 -2.32 -6.53
C TYR A 108 -1.24 -1.23 -7.55
N TYR A 109 -2.24 -0.80 -8.32
CA TYR A 109 -2.02 0.07 -9.48
C TYR A 109 -0.91 -0.49 -10.39
N ASP A 110 0.23 0.18 -10.50
CA ASP A 110 1.40 -0.20 -11.29
C ASP A 110 2.40 -1.09 -10.52
N ASP A 111 2.26 -1.25 -9.21
CA ASP A 111 3.16 -2.04 -8.37
C ASP A 111 2.72 -3.51 -8.30
N LEU A 112 3.53 -4.40 -8.89
CA LEU A 112 3.30 -5.85 -8.91
C LEU A 112 4.28 -6.60 -7.99
N LEU A 113 3.76 -7.55 -7.21
CA LEU A 113 4.55 -8.39 -6.32
C LEU A 113 4.21 -9.87 -6.52
N ILE A 114 5.22 -10.67 -6.86
CA ILE A 114 5.08 -12.10 -7.15
C ILE A 114 5.69 -12.94 -6.02
N PHE A 115 4.94 -13.94 -5.54
CA PHE A 115 5.38 -14.87 -4.51
C PHE A 115 5.70 -16.25 -5.08
N SER A 116 6.83 -16.82 -4.66
CA SER A 116 7.30 -18.14 -5.09
C SER A 116 8.00 -18.89 -3.96
N ARG A 117 8.03 -20.22 -4.03
CA ARG A 117 8.64 -21.06 -2.99
C ARG A 117 10.16 -21.13 -3.13
N THR A 118 10.68 -21.06 -4.35
CA THR A 118 12.12 -21.14 -4.63
C THR A 118 12.58 -19.98 -5.50
N ARG A 119 13.88 -19.64 -5.42
CA ARG A 119 14.50 -18.62 -6.28
C ARG A 119 14.38 -18.96 -7.77
N ARG A 120 14.47 -20.25 -8.12
CA ARG A 120 14.33 -20.73 -9.50
C ARG A 120 12.91 -20.55 -10.01
N GLU A 121 11.91 -20.91 -9.20
CA GLU A 121 10.50 -20.67 -9.53
C GLU A 121 10.19 -19.17 -9.64
N ALA A 122 10.70 -18.36 -8.70
CA ALA A 122 10.54 -16.91 -8.73
C ALA A 122 11.09 -16.29 -10.03
N SER A 123 12.27 -16.77 -10.47
CA SER A 123 12.89 -16.32 -11.71
C SER A 123 12.01 -16.65 -12.92
N ARG A 124 11.59 -17.91 -13.06
CA ARG A 124 10.72 -18.35 -14.17
C ARG A 124 9.40 -17.59 -14.21
N ARG A 125 8.76 -17.38 -13.06
CA ARG A 125 7.47 -16.67 -12.97
C ARG A 125 7.62 -15.20 -13.29
N ARG A 126 8.69 -14.56 -12.82
CA ARG A 126 9.02 -13.19 -13.20
C ARG A 126 9.19 -13.09 -14.72
N ASP A 127 9.98 -13.97 -15.32
CA ASP A 127 10.25 -13.94 -16.77
C ASP A 127 8.94 -14.08 -17.56
N PHE A 128 8.10 -15.06 -17.19
CA PHE A 128 6.75 -15.20 -17.75
C PHE A 128 5.88 -13.94 -17.61
N VAL A 129 5.87 -13.31 -16.43
CA VAL A 129 5.06 -12.10 -16.20
C VAL A 129 5.60 -10.91 -16.98
N ILE A 130 6.92 -10.75 -17.11
CA ILE A 130 7.54 -9.72 -17.93
C ILE A 130 7.17 -9.92 -19.39
N ASP A 131 7.40 -11.13 -19.93
CA ASP A 131 7.12 -11.45 -21.34
C ASP A 131 5.65 -11.17 -21.68
N LEU A 132 4.74 -11.55 -20.77
CA LEU A 132 3.31 -11.34 -20.92
C LEU A 132 2.93 -9.85 -20.86
N LEU A 133 3.51 -9.07 -19.95
CA LEU A 133 3.25 -7.64 -19.88
C LEU A 133 3.77 -6.91 -21.12
N GLU A 134 4.98 -7.24 -21.57
CA GLU A 134 5.60 -6.63 -22.75
C GLU A 134 4.88 -7.00 -24.05
N SER A 135 4.38 -8.24 -24.18
CA SER A 135 3.56 -8.63 -25.33
C SER A 135 2.26 -7.85 -25.44
N HIS A 136 1.78 -7.29 -24.32
CA HIS A 136 0.59 -6.44 -24.22
C HIS A 136 0.92 -4.94 -24.14
N GLY A 137 2.11 -4.54 -24.60
CA GLY A 137 2.48 -3.13 -24.71
C GLY A 137 2.79 -2.41 -23.39
N PHE A 138 2.91 -3.13 -22.28
CA PHE A 138 3.41 -2.56 -21.03
C PHE A 138 4.93 -2.43 -21.09
N ILE A 139 5.46 -1.37 -20.47
CA ILE A 139 6.89 -1.13 -20.38
C ILE A 139 7.32 -1.37 -18.92
N ILE A 140 8.21 -2.33 -18.71
CA ILE A 140 8.76 -2.61 -17.38
C ILE A 140 9.81 -1.55 -17.03
N ASN A 141 9.61 -0.89 -15.88
CA ASN A 141 10.60 0.05 -15.35
C ASN A 141 11.69 -0.71 -14.59
N GLU A 142 12.64 -1.30 -15.30
CA GLU A 142 13.72 -2.10 -14.70
C GLU A 142 14.48 -1.37 -13.58
N ARG A 143 14.63 -0.04 -13.68
CA ARG A 143 15.32 0.77 -12.65
C ARG A 143 14.55 0.82 -11.34
N LYS A 144 13.22 0.81 -11.38
CA LYS A 144 12.35 0.80 -10.20
C LYS A 144 11.97 -0.62 -9.76
N SER A 145 12.10 -1.61 -10.64
CA SER A 145 11.67 -2.98 -10.37
C SER A 145 12.74 -3.82 -9.67
N GLN A 146 12.35 -4.55 -8.62
CA GLN A 146 13.19 -5.58 -7.99
C GLN A 146 13.12 -6.90 -8.77
N LEU A 147 13.86 -7.00 -9.88
CA LEU A 147 13.79 -8.16 -10.77
C LEU A 147 14.61 -9.36 -10.28
N THR A 148 15.57 -9.20 -9.38
CA THR A 148 16.23 -10.36 -8.76
C THR A 148 15.39 -10.87 -7.59
N PRO A 149 15.04 -12.17 -7.50
CA PRO A 149 14.24 -12.66 -6.39
C PRO A 149 14.95 -12.43 -5.05
N ARG A 150 14.24 -11.85 -4.09
CA ARG A 150 14.71 -11.62 -2.72
C ARG A 150 13.74 -12.21 -1.71
N ARG A 151 14.27 -12.48 -0.52
CA ARG A 151 13.50 -12.94 0.63
C ARG A 151 12.87 -11.78 1.42
N SER A 152 13.40 -10.57 1.24
CA SER A 152 12.91 -9.33 1.83
C SER A 152 12.82 -8.27 0.72
N ILE A 153 11.65 -7.65 0.57
CA ILE A 153 11.35 -6.66 -0.49
C ILE A 153 10.52 -5.54 0.12
N GLU A 154 10.81 -4.30 -0.27
CA GLU A 154 9.93 -3.16 0.00
C GLU A 154 8.78 -3.11 -1.02
N TYR A 155 7.55 -3.05 -0.53
CA TYR A 155 6.33 -2.95 -1.33
C TYR A 155 5.32 -2.06 -0.59
N LEU A 156 4.82 -1.02 -1.26
CA LEU A 156 3.87 -0.05 -0.71
C LEU A 156 4.30 0.61 0.61
N GLY A 157 5.60 0.85 0.78
CA GLY A 157 6.17 1.47 1.98
C GLY A 157 6.27 0.54 3.19
N TYR A 158 6.22 -0.78 2.97
CA TYR A 158 6.46 -1.83 3.95
C TYR A 158 7.51 -2.82 3.45
N VAL A 159 8.30 -3.37 4.37
CA VAL A 159 9.17 -4.51 4.13
C VAL A 159 8.35 -5.80 4.30
N ILE A 160 8.34 -6.63 3.27
CA ILE A 160 7.73 -7.96 3.29
C ILE A 160 8.86 -8.99 3.38
N ASN A 161 8.95 -9.70 4.50
CA ASN A 161 9.95 -10.73 4.75
C ASN A 161 9.32 -12.14 4.67
N SER A 162 9.71 -12.89 3.64
CA SER A 162 9.24 -14.26 3.38
C SER A 162 9.90 -15.35 4.22
N VAL A 163 10.95 -15.04 4.98
CA VAL A 163 11.58 -15.98 5.94
C VAL A 163 10.90 -15.86 7.29
N GLN A 164 10.78 -14.64 7.79
CA GLN A 164 10.09 -14.36 9.05
C GLN A 164 8.56 -14.37 8.91
N MET A 165 8.05 -14.41 7.67
CA MET A 165 6.63 -14.27 7.35
C MET A 165 6.02 -13.04 8.03
N MET A 166 6.67 -11.89 7.84
CA MET A 166 6.34 -10.64 8.52
C MET A 166 6.19 -9.49 7.52
N ILE A 167 5.27 -8.58 7.80
CA ILE A 167 5.18 -7.26 7.16
C ILE A 167 5.52 -6.23 8.21
N ALA A 168 6.51 -5.39 7.94
CA ALA A 168 6.98 -4.35 8.85
C ALA A 168 7.21 -3.03 8.11
N ALA A 169 7.25 -1.91 8.81
CA ALA A 169 7.77 -0.68 8.22
C ALA A 169 9.30 -0.79 8.05
N PRO A 170 9.88 -0.11 7.03
CA PRO A 170 11.33 -0.02 6.90
C PRO A 170 11.98 0.60 8.14
N GLU A 171 13.20 0.18 8.45
CA GLU A 171 13.98 0.64 9.61
C GLU A 171 14.12 2.16 9.64
N GLU A 172 14.49 2.79 8.53
CA GLU A 172 14.58 4.26 8.40
C GLU A 172 13.26 4.97 8.75
N LYS A 173 12.11 4.35 8.45
CA LYS A 173 10.79 4.90 8.78
C LYS A 173 10.49 4.77 10.27
N ILE A 174 10.96 3.72 10.92
CA ILE A 174 10.86 3.54 12.37
C ILE A 174 11.75 4.51 13.11
N GLU A 175 13.02 4.68 12.70
CA GLU A 175 13.95 5.64 13.27
C GLU A 175 13.39 7.07 13.22
N LYS A 176 12.93 7.50 12.04
CA LYS A 176 12.30 8.83 11.87
C LYS A 176 11.07 9.02 12.75
N LEU A 177 10.28 7.98 12.95
CA LEU A 177 9.08 8.03 13.78
C LEU A 177 9.45 8.07 15.27
N ARG A 178 10.49 7.35 15.69
CA ARG A 178 11.05 7.41 17.03
C ARG A 178 11.58 8.81 17.35
N ASP A 179 12.30 9.43 16.42
CA ASP A 179 12.78 10.80 16.56
C ASP A 179 11.62 11.81 16.69
N GLU A 180 10.54 11.60 15.95
CA GLU A 180 9.32 12.41 16.07
C GLU A 180 8.66 12.25 17.44
N CYS A 181 8.60 11.03 17.99
CA CYS A 181 8.14 10.76 19.35
C CYS A 181 9.02 11.49 20.38
N ILE A 182 10.34 11.37 20.29
CA ILE A 182 11.30 12.02 21.20
C ILE A 182 11.14 13.55 21.15
N ASN A 183 11.00 14.12 19.95
CA ASN A 183 10.79 15.55 19.78
C ASN A 183 9.48 16.02 20.46
N ILE A 184 8.39 15.28 20.28
CA ILE A 184 7.10 15.60 20.90
C ILE A 184 7.16 15.43 22.42
N TYR A 185 7.84 14.39 22.92
CA TYR A 185 8.00 14.12 24.36
C TYR A 185 8.74 15.25 25.07
N ASN A 186 9.83 15.74 24.48
CA ASN A 186 10.66 16.81 25.03
C ASN A 186 9.99 18.21 24.96
N GLN A 187 8.91 18.36 24.20
CA GLN A 187 8.20 19.63 24.09
C GLN A 187 7.19 19.81 25.22
N HIS A 188 7.23 20.99 25.84
CA HIS A 188 6.23 21.35 26.85
C HIS A 188 4.85 21.63 26.22
N PHE A 189 4.84 22.23 25.02
CA PHE A 189 3.64 22.49 24.24
C PHE A 189 3.83 22.12 22.77
N ILE A 190 2.94 21.29 22.25
CA ILE A 190 2.92 20.81 20.86
C ILE A 190 1.74 21.38 20.09
N GLN A 191 1.79 21.38 18.76
CA GLN A 191 0.63 21.72 17.93
C GLN A 191 -0.30 20.50 17.81
N LEU A 192 -1.62 20.72 17.85
CA LEU A 192 -2.61 19.63 17.72
C LEU A 192 -2.39 18.81 16.43
N ARG A 193 -2.09 19.48 15.30
CA ARG A 193 -1.76 18.81 14.03
C ARG A 193 -0.58 17.85 14.11
N SER A 194 0.42 18.16 14.93
CA SER A 194 1.59 17.29 15.13
C SER A 194 1.19 16.02 15.87
N LEU A 195 0.33 16.14 16.88
CA LEU A 195 -0.24 14.99 17.59
C LEU A 195 -1.09 14.12 16.65
N THR A 196 -2.00 14.71 15.88
CA THR A 196 -2.83 13.99 14.90
C THR A 196 -1.99 13.26 13.85
N SER A 197 -0.94 13.90 13.35
CA SER A 197 -0.01 13.30 12.40
C SER A 197 0.73 12.12 13.02
N LEU A 198 1.26 12.29 14.24
CA LEU A 198 1.96 11.24 14.96
C LEU A 198 1.06 10.02 15.21
N ILE A 199 -0.14 10.23 15.77
CA ILE A 199 -1.12 9.16 16.03
C ILE A 199 -1.39 8.35 14.75
N SER A 200 -1.55 9.03 13.62
CA SER A 200 -1.81 8.38 12.34
C SER A 200 -0.63 7.54 11.88
N LYS A 201 0.61 8.02 12.08
CA LYS A 201 1.83 7.27 11.74
C LYS A 201 2.01 6.04 12.63
N LEU A 202 1.89 6.20 13.95
CA LEU A 202 1.99 5.12 14.93
C LEU A 202 0.95 4.03 14.70
N TYR A 203 -0.30 4.42 14.46
CA TYR A 203 -1.38 3.49 14.13
C TYR A 203 -1.07 2.66 12.87
N ASN A 204 -0.42 3.24 11.86
CA ASN A 204 -0.08 2.50 10.64
C ASN A 204 1.03 1.45 10.85
N ILE A 205 1.83 1.54 11.91
CA ILE A 205 2.85 0.55 12.26
C ILE A 205 2.21 -0.71 12.85
N VAL A 206 1.46 -0.52 13.94
CA VAL A 206 0.96 -1.65 14.75
C VAL A 206 -0.45 -2.07 14.35
N LYS A 207 -1.24 -1.15 13.78
CA LYS A 207 -2.66 -1.32 13.43
C LYS A 207 -3.56 -1.69 14.61
N ASP A 208 -3.06 -1.55 15.84
CA ASP A 208 -3.83 -1.69 17.07
C ASP A 208 -4.27 -0.31 17.59
N PRO A 209 -5.59 -0.05 17.73
CA PRO A 209 -6.10 1.17 18.36
C PRO A 209 -5.64 1.38 19.81
N GLU A 210 -5.40 0.31 20.59
CA GLU A 210 -5.04 0.41 22.01
C GLU A 210 -3.67 1.04 22.21
N CYS A 211 -2.73 0.84 21.28
CA CYS A 211 -1.40 1.43 21.36
C CYS A 211 -1.39 2.96 21.18
N THR A 212 -2.49 3.58 20.77
CA THR A 212 -2.58 5.06 20.61
C THR A 212 -3.72 5.67 21.42
N ARG A 213 -4.21 4.96 22.46
CA ARG A 213 -5.47 5.27 23.13
C ARG A 213 -5.41 6.58 23.90
N GLU A 214 -4.38 6.77 24.71
CA GLU A 214 -4.22 7.96 25.54
C GLU A 214 -3.84 9.18 24.69
N LEU A 215 -3.00 9.02 23.66
CA LEU A 215 -2.72 10.08 22.68
C LEU A 215 -4.00 10.52 21.94
N ARG A 216 -4.84 9.58 21.51
CA ARG A 216 -6.15 9.87 20.88
C ARG A 216 -7.12 10.52 21.86
N ARG A 217 -7.06 10.16 23.14
CA ARG A 217 -7.90 10.78 24.17
C ARG A 217 -7.57 12.26 24.31
N ASP A 218 -6.27 12.59 24.36
CA ASP A 218 -5.80 13.96 24.39
C ASP A 218 -6.20 14.74 23.12
N GLU A 219 -6.03 14.14 21.94
CA GLU A 219 -6.48 14.72 20.66
C GLU A 219 -7.99 15.05 20.71
N ARG A 220 -8.81 14.10 21.13
CA ARG A 220 -10.28 14.27 21.24
C ARG A 220 -10.68 15.34 22.25
N SER A 221 -9.95 15.47 23.37
CA SER A 221 -10.18 16.52 24.35
C SER A 221 -9.99 17.93 23.77
N HIS A 222 -9.25 18.03 22.66
CA HIS A 222 -8.95 19.26 21.95
C HIS A 222 -9.58 19.35 20.56
N GLN A 223 -10.50 18.45 20.18
CA GLN A 223 -11.09 18.39 18.84
C GLN A 223 -11.83 19.67 18.39
N ARG A 224 -12.30 20.48 19.34
CA ARG A 224 -12.98 21.76 19.06
C ARG A 224 -12.00 22.92 18.81
N ARG A 225 -10.69 22.69 19.00
CA ARG A 225 -9.65 23.69 18.81
C ARG A 225 -9.14 23.67 17.37
N ASN A 226 -8.45 24.74 16.98
CA ASN A 226 -7.78 24.81 15.69
C ASN A 226 -6.59 23.82 15.66
N GLN A 227 -6.30 23.25 14.49
CA GLN A 227 -5.16 22.35 14.28
C GLN A 227 -3.78 22.97 14.60
N ASN A 228 -3.68 24.30 14.55
CA ASN A 228 -2.49 25.06 14.93
C ASN A 228 -2.46 25.42 16.43
N SER A 229 -3.50 25.09 17.20
CA SER A 229 -3.55 25.36 18.63
C SER A 229 -2.47 24.56 19.36
N ARG A 230 -1.82 25.22 20.33
CA ARG A 230 -0.84 24.59 21.21
C ARG A 230 -1.55 23.88 22.36
N ILE A 231 -1.16 22.64 22.61
CA ILE A 231 -1.70 21.78 23.65
C ILE A 231 -0.56 21.20 24.49
N GLN A 232 -0.88 20.85 25.73
CA GLN A 232 0.02 20.11 26.60
C GLN A 232 -0.51 18.69 26.71
N LEU A 233 0.37 17.71 26.52
CA LEU A 233 0.02 16.31 26.71
C LEU A 233 -0.25 16.01 28.18
N SER A 234 -1.27 15.22 28.45
CA SER A 234 -1.55 14.64 29.76
C SER A 234 -0.42 13.70 30.18
N GLN A 235 -0.30 13.45 31.48
CA GLN A 235 0.70 12.51 32.00
C GLN A 235 0.55 11.11 31.39
N ARG A 236 -0.69 10.67 31.14
CA ARG A 236 -0.99 9.37 30.52
C ARG A 236 -0.53 9.32 29.06
N ALA A 237 -0.81 10.37 28.30
CA ALA A 237 -0.35 10.47 26.92
C ALA A 237 1.18 10.54 26.82
N ARG A 238 1.85 11.17 27.79
CA ARG A 238 3.32 11.17 27.88
C ARG A 238 3.89 9.79 28.22
N GLN A 239 3.27 9.05 29.12
CA GLN A 239 3.66 7.67 29.42
C GLN A 239 3.49 6.77 28.20
N GLU A 240 2.34 6.83 27.52
CA GLU A 240 2.13 6.08 26.27
C GLU A 240 3.17 6.45 25.21
N LEU A 241 3.56 7.72 25.09
CA LEU A 241 4.60 8.16 24.16
C LEU A 241 5.99 7.66 24.54
N GLU A 242 6.31 7.55 25.82
CA GLU A 242 7.56 6.96 26.33
C GLU A 242 7.62 5.46 26.00
N ASP A 243 6.52 4.74 26.21
CA ASP A 243 6.41 3.32 25.81
C ASP A 243 6.67 3.15 24.31
N TRP A 244 6.16 4.05 23.46
CA TRP A 244 6.50 4.05 22.03
C TRP A 244 8.00 4.27 21.80
N ILE A 245 8.63 5.23 22.47
CA ILE A 245 10.07 5.50 22.28
C ILE A 245 10.90 4.25 22.62
N ASP A 246 10.52 3.51 23.66
CA ASP A 246 11.28 2.36 24.13
C ASP A 246 11.01 1.09 23.31
N ASN A 247 9.80 0.91 22.77
CA ASN A 247 9.37 -0.37 22.21
C ASN A 247 8.98 -0.33 20.72
N ILE A 248 9.09 0.81 20.02
CA ILE A 248 8.62 0.95 18.63
C ILE A 248 9.24 -0.06 17.64
N GLU A 249 10.48 -0.48 17.88
CA GLU A 249 11.16 -1.51 17.07
C GLU A 249 10.54 -2.89 17.27
N GLU A 250 10.23 -3.26 18.51
CA GLU A 250 9.59 -4.54 18.84
C GLU A 250 8.14 -4.59 18.38
N TRP A 251 7.46 -3.44 18.40
CA TRP A 251 6.09 -3.30 17.92
C TRP A 251 6.00 -3.21 16.39
N ASN A 252 7.14 -3.09 15.69
CA ASN A 252 7.15 -2.93 14.25
C ASN A 252 6.84 -4.25 13.52
N GLY A 253 5.63 -4.28 12.97
CA GLY A 253 5.21 -5.29 12.03
C GLY A 253 4.30 -6.34 12.62
N TYR A 254 3.77 -7.18 11.73
CA TYR A 254 2.86 -8.26 12.10
C TYR A 254 3.15 -9.49 11.26
N PHE A 255 2.96 -10.66 11.88
CA PHE A 255 3.12 -11.94 11.20
C PHE A 255 1.96 -12.18 10.23
N ILE A 256 2.30 -12.67 9.04
CA ILE A 256 1.36 -12.98 7.95
C ILE A 256 0.64 -14.32 8.23
N ILE A 257 1.16 -15.13 9.15
CA ILE A 257 0.56 -16.39 9.60
C ILE A 257 0.52 -16.37 11.13
N THR A 258 -0.68 -16.29 11.71
CA THR A 258 -0.92 -16.78 13.07
C THR A 258 -1.15 -18.29 12.97
N THR A 259 -0.21 -19.07 13.50
CA THR A 259 -0.37 -20.51 13.75
C THR A 259 -1.57 -20.81 14.62
#